data_AF-A0A0K8SH03-F1
#
_entry.id   AF-A0A0K8SH03-F1
#
_cell.length_a   1.000
_cell.length_b   1.000
_cell.length_c   1.000
_cell.angle_alpha   90.00
_cell.angle_beta   90.00
_cell.angle_gamma   90.00
#
_symmetry.space_group_name_H-M   'P 1'
#
loop_
_entity.id
_entity.type
_entity.pdbx_description
1 polymer ?
#
loop_
_entity_poly.entity_id
_entity_poly.type
_entity_poly.pdbx_seq_one_letter_code
_entity_poly.pdbx_strand_id
1 'polypeptide(L)'
;YTEVFDMLYDMNMSEGMLVLGDFNLPFVTGTNFDFNAGNGLSTSLLDFMWFYQLRSFNNIHNCNSRTLDLALSNQPLEISTAVDPLCNIDPHHPPLSIIVSYIPIHSSQSTASAEETASDWFYDFRKANVLALNLAIQSIDWSTLHSACHVDDKVQIFYDLLY
;
A
#
# COMPACT_ATOMS: atom_id res chain seq x y z
N TYR A 1 -17.80 1.19 15.47
CA TYR A 1 -16.39 1.59 15.65
C TYR A 1 -15.64 0.61 16.52
N THR A 2 -16.13 0.24 17.72
CA THR A 2 -15.53 -0.75 18.63
C THR A 2 -15.26 -2.12 17.97
N GLU A 3 -16.25 -2.70 17.29
CA GLU A 3 -16.12 -4.03 16.66
C GLU A 3 -15.01 -4.14 15.59
N VAL A 4 -14.69 -3.04 14.89
CA VAL A 4 -13.62 -3.03 13.87
C VAL A 4 -12.24 -3.01 14.54
N PHE A 5 -12.09 -2.24 15.62
CA PHE A 5 -10.85 -2.20 16.38
C PHE A 5 -10.61 -3.52 17.12
N ASP A 6 -11.66 -4.14 17.66
CA ASP A 6 -11.58 -5.45 18.31
C ASP A 6 -11.17 -6.54 17.30
N MET A 7 -11.77 -6.55 16.10
CA MET A 7 -11.41 -7.47 15.02
C MET A 7 -9.94 -7.32 14.57
N LEU A 8 -9.47 -6.08 14.41
CA LEU A 8 -8.09 -5.82 13.98
C LEU A 8 -7.06 -6.10 15.08
N TYR A 9 -7.45 -5.98 16.35
CA TYR A 9 -6.65 -6.40 17.50
C TYR A 9 -6.51 -7.94 17.52
N ASP A 10 -7.61 -8.66 17.31
CA ASP A 10 -7.64 -10.13 17.24
C ASP A 10 -6.83 -10.69 16.07
N MET A 11 -6.69 -9.94 14.97
CA MET A 11 -5.82 -10.29 13.84
C MET A 11 -4.32 -10.14 14.12
N ASN A 12 -3.92 -9.71 15.32
CA ASN A 12 -2.52 -9.49 15.70
C ASN A 12 -1.76 -8.55 14.74
N MET A 13 -2.47 -7.60 14.12
CA MET A 13 -1.92 -6.64 13.14
C MET A 13 -1.09 -5.51 13.79
N SER A 14 -0.71 -5.64 15.06
CA SER A 14 -0.05 -4.58 15.82
C SER A 14 1.44 -4.44 15.51
N GLU A 15 2.07 -5.38 14.79
CA GLU A 15 3.50 -5.35 14.50
C GLU A 15 3.81 -5.07 13.03
N GLY A 16 4.69 -4.09 12.78
CA GLY A 16 5.19 -3.77 11.44
C GLY A 16 4.13 -3.17 10.50
N MET A 17 3.15 -2.45 11.03
CA MET A 17 2.08 -1.88 10.21
C MET A 17 2.57 -0.66 9.43
N LEU A 18 2.36 -0.70 8.13
CA LEU A 18 2.65 0.37 7.18
C LEU A 18 1.37 0.70 6.41
N VAL A 19 0.93 1.96 6.49
CA VAL A 19 -0.24 2.48 5.76
C VAL A 19 0.22 3.60 4.85
N LEU A 20 -0.03 3.45 3.55
CA LEU A 20 0.34 4.40 2.50
C LEU A 20 -0.91 4.77 1.69
N GLY A 21 -1.04 6.04 1.32
CA GLY A 21 -2.07 6.43 0.35
C GLY A 21 -2.35 7.93 0.33
N ASP A 22 -3.22 8.33 -0.60
CA ASP A 22 -3.80 9.68 -0.67
C ASP A 22 -4.99 9.78 0.28
N PHE A 23 -4.84 10.55 1.36
CA PHE A 23 -5.90 10.78 2.34
C PHE A 23 -6.72 12.02 2.00
N ASN A 24 -6.25 12.85 1.07
CA ASN A 24 -6.88 14.11 0.68
C ASN A 24 -7.28 14.98 1.90
N LEU A 25 -6.40 15.06 2.90
CA LEU A 25 -6.59 15.87 4.11
C LEU A 25 -5.76 17.16 4.01
N PRO A 26 -6.29 18.24 3.43
CA PRO A 26 -5.50 19.43 3.07
C PRO A 26 -4.97 20.23 4.27
N PHE A 27 -5.54 20.02 5.46
CA PHE A 27 -5.16 20.69 6.70
C PHE A 27 -4.18 19.86 7.56
N VAL A 28 -3.87 18.65 7.11
CA VAL A 28 -2.96 17.74 7.80
C VAL A 28 -1.58 17.91 7.15
N THR A 29 -0.68 18.63 7.82
CA THR A 29 0.67 18.92 7.30
C THR A 29 1.74 18.57 8.31
N GLY A 30 2.82 17.93 7.86
CA GLY A 30 4.03 17.69 8.64
C GLY A 30 4.11 16.34 9.38
N THR A 31 5.20 16.15 10.12
CA THR A 31 5.53 14.90 10.84
C THR A 31 4.90 14.80 12.23
N ASN A 32 4.39 15.90 12.78
CA ASN A 32 3.73 16.01 14.08
C ASN A 32 2.37 16.68 13.92
N PHE A 33 1.49 16.01 13.19
CA PHE A 33 0.15 16.47 12.86
C PHE A 33 -0.58 17.15 14.02
N ASP A 34 -1.20 18.30 13.75
CA ASP A 34 -2.25 18.85 14.60
C ASP A 34 -3.63 18.45 14.04
N PHE A 35 -4.09 17.26 14.42
CA PHE A 35 -5.42 16.79 14.04
C PHE A 35 -6.56 17.52 14.77
N ASN A 36 -6.26 18.42 15.72
CA ASN A 36 -7.29 19.23 16.38
C ASN A 36 -7.86 20.33 15.47
N ALA A 37 -7.15 20.66 14.38
CA ALA A 37 -7.63 21.59 13.35
C ALA A 37 -8.55 20.92 12.30
N GLY A 38 -8.77 19.61 12.40
CA GLY A 38 -9.45 18.80 11.39
C GLY A 38 -10.95 18.57 11.63
N ASN A 39 -11.60 17.93 10.65
CA ASN A 39 -12.99 17.48 10.74
C ASN A 39 -13.08 16.11 11.46
N GLY A 40 -14.28 15.53 11.58
CA GLY A 40 -14.46 14.23 12.25
C GLY A 40 -13.62 13.08 11.67
N LEU A 41 -13.22 13.14 10.39
CA LEU A 41 -12.33 12.15 9.78
C LEU A 41 -10.90 12.27 10.32
N SER A 42 -10.40 13.49 10.52
CA SER A 42 -9.09 13.73 11.12
C SER A 42 -9.01 13.20 12.55
N THR A 43 -10.09 13.33 13.32
CA THR A 43 -10.19 12.77 14.67
C THR A 43 -10.19 11.24 14.64
N SER A 44 -10.99 10.60 13.78
CA SER A 44 -10.99 9.14 13.66
C SER A 44 -9.65 8.58 13.19
N LEU A 45 -8.95 9.28 12.29
CA LEU A 45 -7.60 8.91 11.87
C LEU A 45 -6.60 9.03 13.02
N LEU A 46 -6.69 10.08 13.83
CA LEU A 46 -5.86 10.24 15.02
C LEU A 46 -6.09 9.11 16.03
N ASP A 47 -7.36 8.76 16.30
CA ASP A 47 -7.70 7.64 17.19
C ASP A 47 -7.10 6.31 16.69
N PHE A 48 -7.22 6.06 15.37
CA PHE A 48 -6.60 4.90 14.72
C PHE A 48 -5.08 4.91 14.86
N MET A 49 -4.44 6.05 14.60
CA MET A 49 -2.99 6.19 14.74
C MET A 49 -2.53 5.98 16.19
N TRP A 50 -3.27 6.49 17.16
CA TRP A 50 -2.97 6.27 18.58
C TRP A 50 -3.11 4.82 18.98
N PHE A 51 -4.19 4.17 18.56
CA PHE A 51 -4.44 2.76 18.87
C PHE A 51 -3.29 1.85 18.39
N TYR A 52 -2.78 2.09 17.18
CA TYR A 52 -1.69 1.30 16.58
C TYR A 52 -0.28 1.90 16.75
N GLN A 53 -0.14 2.98 17.52
CA GLN A 53 1.13 3.69 17.73
C GLN A 53 1.80 4.14 16.42
N LEU A 54 0.99 4.53 15.43
CA LEU A 54 1.47 5.02 14.14
C LEU A 54 1.97 6.45 14.23
N ARG A 55 3.00 6.74 13.45
CA ARG A 55 3.52 8.08 13.20
C ARG A 55 3.54 8.32 11.69
N SER A 56 3.41 9.58 11.29
CA SER A 56 3.68 9.94 9.89
C SER A 56 5.12 10.29 9.68
N PHE A 57 5.63 9.84 8.54
CA PHE A 57 6.99 10.09 8.11
C PHE A 57 7.06 10.97 6.86
N ASN A 58 5.94 11.20 6.17
CA ASN A 58 5.97 12.01 4.95
C ASN A 58 5.91 13.50 5.27
N ASN A 59 6.95 14.23 4.87
CA ASN A 59 7.01 15.69 4.95
C ASN A 59 7.23 16.34 3.57
N ILE A 60 7.04 15.59 2.49
CA ILE A 60 7.14 16.12 1.14
C ILE A 60 5.85 16.86 0.85
N HIS A 61 6.00 18.12 0.43
CA HIS A 61 4.88 18.98 0.11
C HIS A 61 4.63 19.01 -1.40
N ASN A 62 3.36 19.08 -1.76
CA ASN A 62 2.93 19.35 -3.12
C ASN A 62 3.06 20.84 -3.48
N CYS A 63 2.65 21.20 -4.70
CA CYS A 63 2.72 22.56 -5.23
C CYS A 63 1.98 23.63 -4.38
N ASN A 64 1.10 23.21 -3.46
CA ASN A 64 0.32 24.08 -2.57
C ASN A 64 0.82 24.04 -1.12
N SER A 65 2.03 23.53 -0.87
CA SER A 65 2.60 23.36 0.48
C SER A 65 1.77 22.43 1.38
N ARG A 66 1.12 21.41 0.80
CA ARG A 66 0.29 20.40 1.51
C ARG A 66 0.88 19.01 1.38
N THR A 67 0.52 18.12 2.31
CA THR A 67 0.92 16.70 2.30
C THR A 67 -0.34 15.84 2.30
N LEU A 68 -0.87 15.56 1.10
CA LEU A 68 -2.11 14.80 0.93
C LEU A 68 -1.86 13.28 1.05
N ASP A 69 -0.71 12.85 0.54
CA ASP A 69 -0.24 11.49 0.64
C ASP A 69 0.40 11.25 2.00
N LEU A 70 -0.14 10.34 2.81
CA LEU A 70 0.40 10.01 4.12
C LEU A 70 1.12 8.68 4.09
N ALA A 71 2.21 8.61 4.84
CA ALA A 71 2.95 7.39 5.11
C ALA A 71 3.00 7.19 6.61
N LEU A 72 2.10 6.33 7.12
CA LEU A 72 1.92 6.06 8.54
C LEU A 72 2.54 4.71 8.89
N SER A 73 3.33 4.67 9.95
CA SER A 73 3.97 3.42 10.39
C SER A 73 4.25 3.42 11.88
N ASN A 74 4.21 2.23 12.49
CA ASN A 74 4.69 2.01 13.85
C ASN A 74 6.19 1.66 13.91
N GLN A 75 6.84 1.53 12.75
CA GLN A 75 8.27 1.41 12.58
C GLN A 75 8.86 2.63 11.87
N PRO A 76 10.14 2.98 12.08
CA PRO A 76 10.80 4.06 11.37
C PRO A 76 10.76 3.87 9.84
N LEU A 77 10.42 4.94 9.12
CA LEU A 77 10.52 5.02 7.66
C LEU A 77 11.49 6.12 7.26
N GLU A 78 12.23 5.91 6.18
CA GLU A 78 12.94 6.98 5.49
C GLU A 78 12.17 7.35 4.23
N ILE A 79 11.83 8.63 4.07
CA ILE A 79 11.03 9.13 2.94
C ILE A 79 11.80 10.23 2.22
N SER A 80 11.85 10.12 0.90
CA SER A 80 12.49 11.08 0.00
C SER A 80 11.68 11.25 -1.28
N THR A 81 11.93 12.30 -2.05
CA THR A 81 11.30 12.46 -3.37
C THR A 81 11.86 11.40 -4.32
N ALA A 82 11.01 10.73 -5.08
CA ALA A 82 11.46 9.76 -6.07
C ALA A 82 12.26 10.47 -7.17
N VAL A 83 13.45 9.94 -7.49
CA VAL A 83 14.35 10.48 -8.52
C VAL A 83 14.08 9.91 -9.91
N ASP A 84 13.32 8.82 -10.01
CA ASP A 84 12.97 8.15 -11.26
C ASP A 84 11.47 7.78 -11.26
N PRO A 85 10.58 8.73 -11.58
CA PRO A 85 9.14 8.49 -11.55
C PRO A 85 8.71 7.62 -12.75
N LEU A 86 7.95 6.55 -12.47
CA LEU A 86 7.41 5.63 -13.49
C LEU A 86 6.35 6.26 -14.40
N CYS A 87 5.83 7.43 -14.02
CA CYS A 87 4.80 8.18 -14.73
C CYS A 87 5.10 9.68 -14.72
N ASN A 88 4.34 10.44 -15.52
CA ASN A 88 4.41 11.90 -15.50
C ASN A 88 4.12 12.42 -14.09
N ILE A 89 4.93 13.38 -13.63
CA ILE A 89 4.80 13.96 -12.29
C ILE A 89 3.50 14.75 -12.18
N ASP A 90 2.65 14.38 -11.21
CA ASP A 90 1.53 15.20 -10.77
C ASP A 90 2.02 16.22 -9.71
N PRO A 91 1.90 17.54 -9.96
CA PRO A 91 2.28 18.57 -8.99
C PRO A 91 1.52 18.49 -7.66
N HIS A 92 0.32 17.88 -7.65
CA HIS A 92 -0.50 17.68 -6.45
C HIS A 92 -0.10 16.45 -5.64
N HIS A 93 0.51 15.45 -6.30
CA HIS A 93 0.95 14.19 -5.71
C HIS A 93 2.42 13.89 -6.09
N PRO A 94 3.39 14.56 -5.43
CA PRO A 94 4.80 14.32 -5.68
C PRO A 94 5.15 12.85 -5.43
N PRO A 95 5.90 12.19 -6.34
CA PRO A 95 6.24 10.80 -6.18
C PRO A 95 7.20 10.60 -5.00
N LEU A 96 6.93 9.59 -4.17
CA LEU A 96 7.66 9.29 -2.95
C LEU A 96 8.54 8.05 -3.13
N SER A 97 9.75 8.10 -2.60
CA SER A 97 10.64 6.96 -2.38
C SER A 97 10.65 6.66 -0.88
N ILE A 98 10.25 5.44 -0.51
CA ILE A 98 10.06 5.01 0.87
C ILE A 98 10.96 3.81 1.14
N ILE A 99 11.86 3.94 2.10
CA ILE A 99 12.74 2.86 2.55
C ILE A 99 12.21 2.34 3.89
N VAL A 100 11.92 1.05 3.93
CA VAL A 100 11.41 0.34 5.11
C VAL A 100 12.50 -0.60 5.61
N SER A 101 12.95 -0.39 6.84
CA SER A 101 13.87 -1.33 7.51
C SER A 101 13.04 -2.38 8.24
N TYR A 102 12.69 -3.46 7.55
CA TYR A 102 11.94 -4.55 8.19
C TYR A 102 12.87 -5.35 9.11
N ILE A 103 12.62 -5.31 10.42
CA ILE A 103 13.20 -6.28 11.35
C ILE A 103 12.27 -7.50 11.28
N PRO A 104 12.73 -8.67 10.77
CA PRO A 104 11.92 -9.87 10.80
C PRO A 104 11.70 -10.23 12.25
N ILE A 105 10.52 -9.92 12.77
CA ILE A 105 10.07 -10.54 14.01
C ILE A 105 9.76 -11.97 13.60
N HIS A 106 10.51 -12.93 14.15
CA HIS A 106 10.16 -14.32 14.03
C HIS A 106 8.79 -14.51 14.68
N SER A 107 7.72 -14.35 13.90
CA SER A 107 6.39 -14.70 14.34
C SER A 107 6.44 -16.19 14.62
N SER A 108 6.44 -16.54 15.90
CA SER A 108 6.06 -17.88 16.31
C SER A 108 4.70 -18.12 15.66
N GLN A 109 4.64 -19.08 14.74
CA GLN A 109 3.42 -19.44 14.02
C GLN A 109 2.31 -19.61 15.05
N SER A 110 1.40 -18.64 15.12
CA SER A 110 0.16 -18.82 15.84
C SER A 110 -0.62 -19.85 15.03
N THR A 111 -0.64 -21.07 15.53
CA THR A 111 -1.50 -22.15 15.05
C THR A 111 -2.92 -21.88 15.52
N ALA A 112 -3.48 -20.75 15.09
CA ALA A 112 -4.91 -20.56 15.15
C ALA A 112 -5.51 -21.42 14.04
N SER A 113 -5.92 -22.63 14.41
CA SER A 113 -6.80 -23.47 13.60
C SER A 113 -8.13 -22.72 13.45
N ALA A 114 -8.23 -21.89 12.42
CA ALA A 114 -9.53 -21.42 11.96
C ALA A 114 -10.30 -22.66 11.46
N GLU A 115 -11.45 -22.93 12.09
CA GLU A 115 -12.40 -23.91 11.58
C GLU A 115 -12.83 -23.46 10.18
N GLU A 116 -12.32 -24.14 9.16
CA GLU A 116 -12.65 -23.92 7.76
C GLU A 116 -14.09 -24.35 7.48
N THR A 117 -15.03 -23.43 7.65
CA THR A 117 -16.36 -23.53 7.02
C THR A 117 -16.40 -22.62 5.80
N ALA A 118 -15.76 -23.03 4.71
CA ALA A 118 -16.11 -22.60 3.36
C ALA A 118 -15.52 -23.58 2.35
N SER A 119 -16.37 -24.27 1.61
CA SER A 119 -16.02 -25.08 0.45
C SER A 119 -15.64 -24.19 -0.74
N ASP A 120 -14.54 -23.46 -0.62
CA ASP A 120 -13.98 -22.67 -1.72
C ASP A 120 -12.70 -23.35 -2.20
N TRP A 121 -12.72 -23.79 -3.46
CA TRP A 121 -11.51 -24.23 -4.14
C TRP A 121 -10.54 -23.05 -4.21
N PHE A 122 -9.47 -23.09 -3.44
CA PHE A 122 -8.40 -22.10 -3.50
C PHE A 122 -7.25 -22.61 -4.37
N TYR A 123 -6.63 -21.72 -5.14
CA TYR A 123 -5.43 -22.04 -5.90
C TYR A 123 -4.23 -22.15 -4.95
N ASP A 124 -3.58 -23.32 -4.90
CA ASP A 124 -2.34 -23.53 -4.15
C ASP A 124 -1.13 -23.04 -4.95
N PHE A 125 -0.86 -21.73 -4.88
CA PHE A 125 0.26 -21.09 -5.59
C PHE A 125 1.63 -21.67 -5.22
N ARG A 126 1.77 -22.33 -4.06
CA ARG A 126 3.03 -23.01 -3.66
C ARG A 126 3.37 -24.19 -4.56
N LYS A 127 2.36 -24.79 -5.21
CA LYS A 127 2.52 -25.89 -6.16
C LYS A 127 2.48 -25.44 -7.62
N ALA A 128 2.40 -24.13 -7.87
CA ALA A 128 2.41 -23.62 -9.23
C ALA A 128 3.71 -23.99 -9.93
N ASN A 129 3.61 -24.45 -11.18
CA ASN A 129 4.79 -24.68 -12.02
C ASN A 129 5.28 -23.34 -12.59
N VAL A 130 5.99 -22.59 -11.75
CA VAL A 130 6.49 -21.24 -12.06
C VAL A 130 7.37 -21.25 -13.31
N LEU A 131 8.15 -22.31 -13.53
CA LEU A 131 9.00 -22.44 -14.72
C LEU A 131 8.16 -22.51 -16.00
N ALA A 132 7.14 -23.36 -16.04
CA ALA A 132 6.25 -23.46 -17.20
C ALA A 132 5.50 -22.15 -17.46
N LEU A 133 5.06 -21.48 -16.39
CA LEU A 133 4.41 -20.17 -16.48
C LEU A 133 5.34 -19.11 -17.09
N ASN A 134 6.59 -19.03 -16.61
CA ASN A 134 7.58 -18.09 -17.15
C ASN A 134 7.91 -18.36 -18.63
N LEU A 135 8.04 -19.64 -19.01
CA LEU A 135 8.26 -20.02 -20.40
C LEU A 135 7.07 -19.64 -21.30
N ALA A 136 5.84 -19.81 -20.80
CA ALA A 136 4.63 -19.41 -21.52
C ALA A 136 4.59 -17.89 -21.73
N ILE A 137 4.82 -17.09 -20.68
CA ILE A 137 4.85 -15.62 -20.75
C ILE A 137 5.96 -15.14 -21.69
N GLN A 138 7.14 -15.76 -21.65
CA GLN A 138 8.26 -15.42 -22.52
C GLN A 138 7.97 -15.70 -24.01
N SER A 139 7.11 -16.68 -24.31
CA SER A 139 6.77 -17.05 -25.68
C SER A 139 5.81 -16.08 -26.37
N ILE A 140 5.19 -15.17 -25.63
CA ILE A 140 4.26 -14.17 -26.15
C ILE A 140 5.03 -13.05 -26.87
N ASP A 141 4.57 -12.65 -28.05
CA ASP A 141 5.12 -11.49 -28.77
C ASP A 141 4.57 -10.18 -28.21
N TRP A 142 5.35 -9.56 -27.33
CA TRP A 142 5.04 -8.28 -26.69
C TRP A 142 5.27 -7.06 -27.59
N SER A 143 5.76 -7.23 -28.81
CA SER A 143 6.00 -6.10 -29.73
C SER A 143 4.71 -5.32 -30.03
N THR A 144 3.56 -6.00 -30.00
CA THR A 144 2.21 -5.46 -30.12
C THR A 144 1.89 -4.36 -29.08
N LEU A 145 2.49 -4.37 -27.90
CA LEU A 145 2.30 -3.29 -26.92
C LEU A 145 2.82 -1.94 -27.41
N HIS A 146 3.76 -1.92 -28.38
CA HIS A 146 4.33 -0.70 -28.92
C HIS A 146 3.37 0.03 -29.87
N SER A 147 2.33 -0.63 -30.38
CA SER A 147 1.32 0.03 -31.21
C SER A 147 0.31 0.86 -30.41
N ALA A 148 0.20 0.63 -29.10
CA ALA A 148 -0.68 1.38 -28.22
C ALA A 148 0.01 2.62 -27.63
N CYS A 149 -0.71 3.75 -27.65
CA CYS A 149 -0.23 5.03 -27.13
C CYS A 149 -0.60 5.22 -25.65
N HIS A 150 -1.83 4.84 -25.27
CA HIS A 150 -2.32 5.00 -23.90
C HIS A 150 -2.11 3.74 -23.06
N VAL A 151 -2.01 3.92 -21.75
CA VAL A 151 -1.77 2.82 -20.79
C VAL A 151 -2.95 1.85 -20.74
N ASP A 152 -4.19 2.36 -20.80
CA ASP A 152 -5.39 1.53 -20.76
C ASP A 152 -5.46 0.57 -21.97
N ASP A 153 -5.08 1.05 -23.16
CA ASP A 153 -4.99 0.25 -24.38
C ASP A 153 -3.92 -0.85 -24.26
N LYS A 154 -2.77 -0.55 -23.62
CA LYS A 154 -1.71 -1.53 -23.35
C LYS A 154 -2.17 -2.61 -22.38
N VAL A 155 -2.95 -2.24 -21.37
CA VAL A 155 -3.53 -3.18 -20.40
C VAL A 155 -4.54 -4.09 -21.09
N GLN A 156 -5.37 -3.56 -21.99
CA GLN A 156 -6.29 -4.38 -22.77
C GLN A 156 -5.54 -5.40 -23.65
N ILE A 157 -4.54 -4.94 -24.40
CA ILE A 157 -3.70 -5.83 -25.24
C ILE A 157 -3.01 -6.91 -24.39
N PHE A 158 -2.53 -6.55 -23.19
CA PHE A 158 -1.91 -7.50 -22.27
C PHE A 158 -2.88 -8.62 -21.87
N TYR A 159 -4.13 -8.30 -21.52
CA TYR A 159 -5.12 -9.31 -21.18
C TYR A 159 -5.56 -10.13 -22.39
N ASP A 160 -5.71 -9.52 -23.57
CA ASP A 160 -6.06 -10.22 -24.81
C ASP A 160 -4.98 -11.23 -25.26
N LEU A 161 -3.72 -11.05 -24.83
CA LEU A 161 -2.62 -11.97 -25.14
C LEU A 161 -2.47 -13.10 -24.10
N LEU A 162 -2.93 -12.88 -22.86
CA LEU A 162 -2.81 -13.84 -21.77
C LEU A 162 -4.03 -14.74 -21.60
N TYR A 163 -5.19 -14.34 -22.14
CA TYR A 163 -6.48 -15.01 -22.00
C TYR A 163 -7.03 -15.47 -23.35
#